data_AF-A0A969HY63-F1
#
_entry.id   AF-A0A969HY63-F1
#
_cell.length_a   1.000
_cell.length_b   1.000
_cell.length_c   1.000
_cell.angle_alpha   90.00
_cell.angle_beta   90.00
_cell.angle_gamma   90.00
#
_symmetry.space_group_name_H-M   'P 1'
#
loop_
_entity.id
_entity.type
_entity.pdbx_description
1 polymer ?
#
loop_
_entity_poly.entity_id
_entity_poly.type
_entity_poly.pdbx_seq_one_letter_code
_entity_poly.pdbx_strand_id
1 'polypeptide(L)'
;MKASLLERIPLYFITLAIGLITLLSALTVQGTVMSLALISVAFLGAGLAPAVMIKVMGWRHHPASLLMAMLGGLAAAFAWRSSGLGAYFNEAGIGLASGLLMNALVVRSPPWLTSKSS
;
A
#
# COMPACT_ATOMS: atom_id res chain seq x y z
N MET A 1 -11.56 12.82 -32.38
CA MET A 1 -10.40 12.77 -31.48
C MET A 1 -10.43 13.99 -30.56
N LYS A 2 -11.02 13.86 -29.36
CA LYS A 2 -11.01 14.90 -28.33
C LYS A 2 -9.72 14.71 -27.52
N ALA A 3 -8.70 15.53 -27.78
CA ALA A 3 -7.60 15.69 -26.82
C ALA A 3 -8.23 16.16 -25.50
N SER A 4 -8.16 15.29 -24.50
CA SER A 4 -8.82 15.41 -23.21
C SER A 4 -8.25 16.57 -22.40
N LEU A 5 -9.14 17.38 -21.82
CA LEU A 5 -8.90 18.54 -20.93
C LEU A 5 -7.87 18.35 -19.79
N LEU A 6 -7.35 17.14 -19.57
CA LEU A 6 -6.29 16.85 -18.60
C LEU A 6 -4.88 17.31 -19.04
N GLU A 7 -4.67 17.65 -20.31
CA GLU A 7 -3.34 17.96 -20.86
C GLU A 7 -2.84 19.39 -20.55
N ARG A 8 -3.65 20.20 -19.85
CA ARG A 8 -3.31 21.60 -19.53
C ARG A 8 -3.46 21.94 -18.05
N ILE A 9 -3.29 20.97 -17.15
CA ILE A 9 -2.92 21.34 -15.78
C ILE A 9 -1.42 21.68 -15.85
N PRO A 10 -1.04 22.96 -15.73
CA PRO A 10 0.36 23.31 -15.82
C PRO A 10 1.08 22.69 -14.62
N LEU A 11 2.20 22.02 -14.90
CA LEU A 11 3.02 21.28 -13.92
C LEU A 11 3.31 22.07 -12.63
N TYR A 12 3.33 23.41 -12.71
CA TYR A 12 3.49 24.27 -11.54
C TYR A 12 2.36 24.11 -10.52
N PHE A 13 1.11 23.90 -10.94
CA PHE A 13 -0.01 23.75 -10.01
C PHE A 13 0.08 22.44 -9.25
N ILE A 14 0.48 21.35 -9.92
CA ILE A 14 0.66 20.04 -9.28
C ILE A 14 1.81 20.10 -8.28
N THR A 15 2.95 20.69 -8.68
CA THR A 15 4.11 20.83 -7.79
C THR A 15 3.82 21.75 -6.61
N LEU A 16 3.11 22.86 -6.82
CA LEU A 16 2.68 23.76 -5.76
C LEU A 16 1.69 23.07 -4.80
N ALA A 17 0.73 22.31 -5.33
CA ALA A 17 -0.21 21.55 -4.51
C ALA A 17 0.50 20.49 -3.66
N ILE A 18 1.40 19.69 -4.25
CA ILE A 18 2.19 18.69 -3.52
C ILE A 18 3.07 19.36 -2.46
N GLY A 19 3.74 20.47 -2.81
CA GLY A 19 4.56 21.24 -1.89
C GLY A 19 3.76 21.81 -0.71
N LEU A 20 2.58 22.36 -0.97
CA LEU A 20 1.69 22.90 0.07
C LEU A 20 1.20 21.79 1.01
N ILE A 21 0.76 20.66 0.46
CA ILE A 21 0.32 19.50 1.26
C ILE A 21 1.49 18.99 2.13
N THR A 22 2.69 18.93 1.57
CA THR A 22 3.90 18.51 2.30
C THR A 22 4.22 19.47 3.44
N LEU A 23 4.13 20.78 3.20
CA LEU A 23 4.40 21.81 4.20
C LEU A 23 3.36 21.80 5.33
N LEU A 24 2.07 21.68 5.00
CA LEU A 24 1.01 21.53 5.98
C LEU A 24 1.16 20.24 6.81
N SER A 25 1.58 19.15 6.18
CA SER A 25 1.86 17.89 6.87
C SER A 25 3.08 18.01 7.80
N ALA A 26 4.11 18.77 7.41
CA ALA A 26 5.28 19.00 8.24
C ALA A 26 4.95 19.78 9.53
N LEU A 27 3.94 20.65 9.50
CA LEU A 27 3.51 21.42 10.69
C LEU A 27 2.76 20.56 11.73
N THR A 28 2.19 19.42 11.33
CA THR A 28 1.39 18.56 12.23
C THR A 28 2.17 17.35 12.76
N VAL A 29 3.29 17.00 12.13
CA VAL A 29 4.11 15.86 12.54
C VAL A 29 4.98 16.22 13.75
N GLN A 30 4.57 15.77 14.93
CA GLN A 30 5.42 15.73 16.11
C GLN A 30 6.37 14.52 16.00
N GLY A 31 7.50 14.70 15.30
CA GLY A 31 8.48 13.62 15.10
C GLY A 31 9.70 14.03 14.28
N THR A 32 10.73 13.18 14.27
CA THR A 32 11.90 13.39 13.43
C THR A 32 11.61 13.01 11.97
N VAL A 33 12.25 13.67 11.01
CA VAL A 33 12.17 13.31 9.57
C VAL A 33 12.53 11.84 9.35
N MET A 34 13.47 11.32 10.13
CA MET A 34 13.86 9.92 10.14
C MET A 34 12.69 8.99 10.50
N SER A 35 11.90 9.31 11.52
CA SER A 35 10.73 8.52 11.91
C SER A 35 9.69 8.47 10.78
N LEU A 36 9.44 9.61 10.14
CA LEU A 36 8.49 9.69 9.03
C LEU A 36 8.96 8.86 7.83
N ALA A 37 10.25 8.92 7.50
CA ALA A 37 10.85 8.13 6.44
C ALA A 37 10.75 6.62 6.72
N LEU A 38 11.07 6.20 7.94
CA LEU A 38 10.96 4.79 8.36
C LEU A 38 9.53 4.28 8.26
N ILE A 39 8.56 5.07 8.71
CA ILE A 39 7.13 4.74 8.60
C ILE A 39 6.72 4.61 7.14
N SER A 40 7.15 5.54 6.28
CA SER A 40 6.82 5.54 4.85
C SER A 40 7.37 4.29 4.16
N VAL A 41 8.61 3.93 4.44
CA VAL A 41 9.25 2.70 3.91
C VAL A 41 8.56 1.45 4.45
N ALA A 42 8.19 1.43 5.74
CA ALA A 42 7.47 0.31 6.34
C ALA A 42 6.10 0.09 5.69
N PHE A 43 5.35 1.15 5.41
CA PHE A 43 4.06 1.06 4.71
C PHE A 43 4.20 0.59 3.25
N LEU A 44 5.21 1.11 2.53
CA LEU A 44 5.52 0.63 1.18
C LEU A 44 5.89 -0.86 1.21
N GLY A 45 6.69 -1.28 2.19
CA GLY A 45 7.02 -2.68 2.42
C GLY A 45 5.78 -3.53 2.70
N ALA A 46 4.94 -3.11 3.64
CA ALA A 46 3.70 -3.80 4.00
C ALA A 46 2.75 -4.00 2.81
N GLY A 47 2.63 -3.00 1.93
CA GLY A 47 1.77 -3.08 0.76
C GLY A 47 2.38 -3.91 -0.38
N LEU A 48 3.64 -3.65 -0.75
CA LEU A 48 4.21 -4.21 -1.97
C LEU A 48 4.92 -5.55 -1.75
N ALA A 49 5.61 -5.73 -0.62
CA ALA A 49 6.40 -6.93 -0.35
C ALA A 49 5.58 -8.23 -0.43
N PRO A 50 4.37 -8.35 0.15
CA PRO A 50 3.60 -9.59 0.03
C PRO A 50 3.28 -9.95 -1.41
N ALA A 51 2.86 -8.99 -2.24
CA ALA A 51 2.55 -9.24 -3.65
C ALA A 51 3.79 -9.61 -4.49
N VAL A 52 4.91 -8.92 -4.26
CA VAL A 52 6.20 -9.26 -4.90
C VAL A 52 6.64 -10.66 -4.49
N MET A 53 6.55 -11.00 -3.21
CA MET A 53 6.97 -12.31 -2.70
C MET A 53 6.11 -13.45 -3.27
N ILE A 54 4.79 -13.27 -3.36
CA ILE A 54 3.89 -14.24 -4.01
C ILE A 54 4.33 -14.50 -5.47
N LYS A 55 4.67 -13.43 -6.20
CA LYS A 55 5.08 -13.52 -7.61
C LYS A 55 6.45 -14.18 -7.77
N VAL A 56 7.43 -13.81 -6.93
CA VAL A 56 8.80 -14.36 -6.97
C VAL A 56 8.82 -15.83 -6.57
N MET A 57 8.02 -16.23 -5.57
CA MET A 57 7.95 -17.62 -5.10
C MET A 57 7.12 -18.54 -6.01
N GLY A 58 6.52 -18.02 -7.09
CA GLY A 58 5.68 -18.81 -8.00
C GLY A 58 4.42 -19.37 -7.33
N TRP A 59 3.93 -18.74 -6.25
CA TRP A 59 2.73 -19.20 -5.57
C TRP A 59 1.48 -18.95 -6.42
N ARG A 60 0.43 -19.75 -6.24
CA ARG A 60 -0.85 -19.55 -6.96
C ARG A 60 -1.40 -18.16 -6.64
N HIS A 61 -1.75 -17.41 -7.67
CA HIS A 61 -2.27 -16.05 -7.56
C HIS A 61 -3.14 -15.68 -8.75
N HIS A 62 -3.95 -14.64 -8.58
CA HIS A 62 -4.70 -13.96 -9.64
C HIS A 62 -4.57 -12.45 -9.41
N PRO A 63 -4.83 -11.59 -10.43
CA PRO A 63 -4.67 -10.14 -10.29
C PRO A 63 -5.44 -9.56 -9.09
N ALA A 64 -6.66 -10.06 -8.86
CA ALA A 64 -7.46 -9.66 -7.70
C ALA A 64 -6.89 -10.13 -6.35
N SER A 65 -6.29 -11.33 -6.28
CA SER A 65 -5.69 -11.81 -5.03
C SER A 65 -4.43 -11.03 -4.67
N LEU A 66 -3.64 -10.61 -5.67
CA LEU A 66 -2.48 -9.74 -5.46
C LEU A 66 -2.92 -8.36 -4.95
N LEU A 67 -3.96 -7.76 -5.56
CA LEU A 67 -4.51 -6.50 -5.06
C LEU A 67 -5.03 -6.61 -3.63
N MET A 68 -5.75 -7.69 -3.31
CA MET A 68 -6.22 -7.94 -1.94
C MET A 68 -5.08 -8.18 -0.96
N ALA A 69 -3.99 -8.82 -1.39
CA ALA A 69 -2.78 -8.98 -0.59
C ALA A 69 -2.12 -7.63 -0.28
N MET A 70 -2.02 -6.75 -1.28
CA MET A 70 -1.46 -5.40 -1.09
C MET A 70 -2.32 -4.56 -0.14
N LEU A 71 -3.63 -4.52 -0.38
CA LEU A 71 -4.57 -3.75 0.42
C LEU A 71 -4.69 -4.30 1.85
N GLY A 72 -4.75 -5.63 1.99
CA GLY A 72 -4.78 -6.30 3.30
C GLY A 72 -3.50 -6.07 4.10
N GLY A 73 -2.35 -6.10 3.44
CA GLY A 73 -1.06 -5.76 4.06
C GLY A 73 -1.00 -4.32 4.55
N LEU A 74 -1.39 -3.38 3.69
CA LEU A 74 -1.41 -1.96 4.02
C LEU A 74 -2.39 -1.63 5.15
N ALA A 75 -3.61 -2.17 5.09
CA ALA A 75 -4.64 -1.96 6.10
C ALA A 75 -4.23 -2.53 7.47
N ALA A 76 -3.62 -3.72 7.49
CA ALA A 76 -3.12 -4.31 8.72
C ALA A 76 -1.96 -3.53 9.32
N ALA A 77 -1.01 -3.07 8.50
CA ALA A 77 0.08 -2.20 8.96
C ALA A 77 -0.46 -0.89 9.56
N PHE A 78 -1.49 -0.31 8.94
CA PHE A 78 -2.13 0.91 9.43
C PHE A 78 -2.84 0.68 10.77
N ALA A 79 -3.63 -0.40 10.86
CA ALA A 79 -4.30 -0.79 12.11
C ALA A 79 -3.29 -1.11 13.23
N TRP A 80 -2.18 -1.76 12.89
CA TRP A 80 -1.12 -2.04 13.85
C TRP A 80 -0.47 -0.76 14.38
N ARG A 81 -0.18 0.19 13.49
CA ARG A 81 0.36 1.50 13.86
C ARG A 81 -0.60 2.27 14.75
N SER A 82 -1.88 2.33 14.39
CA SER A 82 -2.89 3.10 15.13
C SER A 82 -3.14 2.55 16.53
N SER A 83 -2.90 1.26 16.75
CA SER A 83 -2.95 0.64 18.08
C SER A 83 -1.75 0.97 18.99
N GLY A 84 -0.72 1.67 18.48
CA GLY A 84 0.48 2.01 19.25
C GLY A 84 1.46 0.84 19.45
N LEU A 85 1.21 -0.32 18.83
CA LEU A 85 2.03 -1.53 18.96
C LEU A 85 3.32 -1.51 18.12
N GLY A 86 3.55 -0.44 17.34
CA GLY A 86 4.75 -0.26 16.52
C GLY A 86 6.07 -0.23 17.32
N ALA A 87 6.01 0.02 18.63
CA ALA A 87 7.18 -0.05 19.51
C ALA A 87 7.70 -1.49 19.72
N TYR A 88 6.83 -2.49 19.60
CA TYR A 88 7.18 -3.90 19.86
C TYR A 88 7.55 -4.64 18.58
N PHE A 89 6.92 -4.29 17.45
CA PHE A 89 7.15 -4.96 16.20
C PHE A 89 6.93 -4.03 15.01
N ASN A 90 7.77 -4.19 13.98
CA ASN A 90 7.72 -3.37 12.79
C ASN A 90 6.43 -3.64 12.00
N GLU A 91 5.74 -2.56 11.63
CA GLU A 91 4.48 -2.56 10.87
C GLU A 91 4.62 -3.30 9.54
N ALA A 92 5.80 -3.24 8.91
CA ALA A 92 6.10 -3.94 7.67
C ALA A 92 5.96 -5.46 7.80
N GLY A 93 6.40 -6.03 8.93
CA GLY A 93 6.35 -7.47 9.15
C GLY A 93 4.91 -7.98 9.28
N ILE A 94 4.05 -7.23 9.96
CA ILE A 94 2.64 -7.59 10.12
C ILE A 94 1.85 -7.38 8.85
N GLY A 95 2.12 -6.29 8.12
CA GLY A 95 1.54 -6.10 6.80
C GLY A 95 1.94 -7.20 5.81
N LEU A 96 3.19 -7.65 5.85
CA LEU A 96 3.62 -8.80 5.05
C LEU A 96 2.86 -10.07 5.45
N ALA A 97 2.81 -10.40 6.74
CA ALA A 97 2.11 -11.61 7.22
C ALA A 97 0.62 -11.59 6.85
N SER A 98 -0.08 -10.47 7.07
CA SER A 98 -1.50 -10.34 6.75
C SER A 98 -1.75 -10.37 5.23
N GLY A 99 -0.90 -9.74 4.42
CA GLY A 99 -1.03 -9.73 2.97
C GLY A 99 -0.89 -11.13 2.37
N LEU A 100 0.05 -11.93 2.87
CA LEU A 100 0.21 -13.34 2.45
C LEU A 100 -0.99 -14.20 2.88
N LEU A 101 -1.47 -13.99 4.11
CA LEU A 101 -2.69 -14.66 4.59
C LEU A 101 -3.90 -14.31 3.72
N MET A 102 -4.05 -13.05 3.34
CA MET A 102 -5.14 -12.60 2.48
C MET A 102 -5.08 -13.27 1.11
N ASN A 103 -3.90 -13.38 0.50
CA ASN A 103 -3.74 -14.15 -0.73
C ASN A 103 -4.11 -15.63 -0.53
N ALA A 104 -3.67 -16.25 0.56
CA ALA A 104 -3.99 -17.65 0.85
C ALA A 104 -5.50 -17.89 1.02
N LEU A 105 -6.22 -16.93 1.62
CA LEU A 105 -7.68 -16.98 1.76
C LEU A 105 -8.39 -16.79 0.42
N VAL A 106 -7.98 -15.79 -0.36
CA VAL A 106 -8.62 -15.47 -1.66
C VAL A 106 -8.37 -16.58 -2.69
N VAL A 107 -7.17 -17.14 -2.74
CA VAL A 107 -6.85 -18.22 -3.68
C VAL A 107 -7.58 -19.53 -3.36
N ARG A 108 -7.96 -19.73 -2.08
CA ARG A 108 -8.82 -20.86 -1.67
C ARG A 108 -10.30 -20.58 -1.90
N SER A 109 -10.68 -19.32 -2.15
CA SER A 109 -12.08 -18.99 -2.42
C SER A 109 -12.51 -19.53 -3.79
N PRO A 110 -13.77 -19.96 -3.94
CA PRO A 110 -14.19 -20.67 -5.14
C PRO A 110 -14.18 -19.81 -6.42
N PRO A 111 -13.94 -20.41 -7.60
CA PRO A 111 -13.62 -19.69 -8.85
C PRO A 111 -14.75 -18.83 -9.45
N TRP A 112 -15.98 -18.87 -8.90
CA TRP A 112 -17.10 -18.08 -9.45
C TRP A 112 -16.96 -16.57 -9.23
N LEU A 113 -16.07 -16.12 -8.35
CA LEU A 113 -15.77 -14.69 -8.13
C LEU A 113 -14.68 -14.13 -9.04
N THR A 114 -13.91 -14.97 -9.74
CA THR A 114 -12.71 -14.55 -10.50
C THR A 114 -12.87 -14.68 -12.02
N SER A 115 -14.02 -15.14 -12.51
CA SER A 115 -14.34 -15.28 -13.93
C SER A 115 -14.81 -13.94 -14.51
N LYS A 116 -13.87 -13.07 -14.93
CA LYS A 116 -14.00 -12.12 -16.06
C LYS A 116 -12.84 -11.10 -16.07
N SER A 117 -11.67 -11.51 -16.53
CA SER A 117 -10.75 -10.62 -17.27
C SER A 117 -9.61 -11.47 -17.81
N SER A 118 -9.81 -12.00 -19.02
CA SER A 118 -8.75 -12.50 -19.89
C SER A 118 -8.13 -11.33 -20.63
#